data_AF-A0A495HSV9-F1
#
_entry.id   AF-A0A495HSV9-F1
#
_cell.length_a   1.000
_cell.length_b   1.000
_cell.length_c   1.000
_cell.angle_alpha   90.00
_cell.angle_beta   90.00
_cell.angle_gamma   90.00
#
_symmetry.space_group_name_H-M   'P 1'
#
loop_
_entity.id
_entity.type
_entity.pdbx_description
1 polymer ?
#
loop_
_entity_poly.entity_id
_entity_poly.type
_entity_poly.pdbx_seq_one_letter_code
_entity_poly.pdbx_strand_id
1 'polypeptide(L)'
;MKTFRRTLLAALSVAAITCSFQVAAQDIKPRIIRFGYGLNEVSNQGRATKLFAEEVEKASGGKMKVRAIGAAALGSDVQMQQALIGGAQEMMVGSTATLVGITKEMAIWDTPFLFNNAKEADVVLDGPVGQKVMDKLQEKGLVGLVYWENGFRNLTNSKRPVNKLEDMDGIKLRVMQNNVFLDSFKTLGANAVPLPFSELFTALETKTVDGQENPYNTILSSKFYEVQKYLTVTNHVYSPWIVLVSKKYWDGLSKAEQKVLLDAAKKSRDFERQDTRAEADKALADLKGKGMQVNELPAAEANRMREKLSAVNASIAANVGESLWKDVQGAVAQARAGK
;
A
#
# COMPACT_ATOMS: atom_id res chain seq x y z
N MET A 1 58.33 5.22 43.62
CA MET A 1 56.95 5.65 43.94
C MET A 1 56.31 6.68 42.98
N LYS A 2 56.92 7.07 41.85
CA LYS A 2 56.31 8.04 40.90
C LYS A 2 55.79 7.44 39.58
N THR A 3 56.11 6.18 39.28
CA THR A 3 55.72 5.49 38.03
C THR A 3 54.43 4.69 38.12
N PHE A 4 53.96 4.36 39.33
CA PHE A 4 52.73 3.57 39.54
C PHE A 4 51.43 4.39 39.47
N ARG A 5 51.52 5.73 39.52
CA ARG A 5 50.34 6.63 39.46
C ARG A 5 49.92 7.00 38.04
N ARG A 6 50.74 6.72 37.02
CA ARG A 6 50.42 7.07 35.62
C ARG A 6 49.64 5.98 34.87
N THR A 7 49.71 4.73 35.33
CA THR A 7 49.03 3.59 34.70
C THR A 7 47.57 3.43 35.13
N LEU A 8 47.16 4.00 36.27
CA LEU A 8 45.77 3.92 36.75
C LEU A 8 44.82 4.91 36.04
N LEU A 9 45.34 6.00 35.48
CA LEU A 9 44.53 7.03 34.80
C LEU A 9 44.14 6.65 33.36
N ALA A 10 44.88 5.73 32.73
CA ALA A 10 44.56 5.24 31.38
C ALA A 10 43.52 4.10 31.37
N ALA A 11 43.35 3.39 32.49
CA ALA A 11 42.36 2.31 32.61
C ALA A 11 40.93 2.83 32.90
N LEU A 12 40.81 4.03 33.46
CA LEU A 12 39.51 4.68 33.77
C LEU A 12 38.88 5.39 32.55
N SER A 13 39.66 5.71 31.52
CA SER A 13 39.16 6.39 30.31
C SER A 13 38.53 5.43 29.30
N VAL A 14 38.92 4.15 29.32
CA VAL A 14 38.38 3.12 28.41
C VAL A 14 37.04 2.56 28.90
N ALA A 15 36.78 2.56 30.21
CA ALA A 15 35.51 2.11 30.78
C ALA A 15 34.35 3.10 30.60
N ALA A 16 34.64 4.39 30.38
CA ALA A 16 33.61 5.42 30.22
C ALA A 16 33.01 5.48 28.80
N ILE A 17 33.70 4.94 27.79
CA ILE A 17 33.23 4.98 26.39
C ILE A 17 32.35 3.74 26.06
N THR A 18 32.47 2.65 26.83
CA THR A 18 31.64 1.44 26.63
C THR A 18 30.24 1.53 27.23
N CYS A 19 29.99 2.43 28.18
CA CYS A 19 28.66 2.58 28.81
C CYS A 19 27.63 3.31 27.96
N SER A 20 28.03 4.08 26.94
CA SER A 20 27.09 4.88 26.14
C SER A 20 26.27 4.06 25.14
N PHE A 21 26.70 2.82 24.83
CA PHE A 21 25.97 1.93 23.91
C PHE A 21 24.98 0.98 24.60
N GLN A 22 25.05 0.81 25.93
CA GLN A 22 24.13 -0.08 26.65
C GLN A 22 22.80 0.58 27.04
N VAL A 23 22.72 1.92 27.05
CA VAL A 23 21.52 2.63 27.50
C VAL A 23 20.35 2.50 26.49
N ALA A 24 20.62 2.32 25.19
CA ALA A 24 19.56 2.14 24.19
C ALA A 24 18.92 0.73 24.21
N ALA A 25 19.60 -0.27 24.75
CA ALA A 25 19.15 -1.67 24.72
C ALA A 25 18.20 -2.04 25.89
N GLN A 26 18.10 -1.20 26.92
CA GLN A 26 17.30 -1.48 28.13
C GLN A 26 15.79 -1.26 27.96
N ASP A 27 15.34 -0.59 26.89
CA ASP A 27 13.94 -0.12 26.76
C ASP A 27 13.07 -0.93 25.78
N ILE A 28 13.60 -2.01 25.22
CA ILE A 28 12.89 -2.91 24.29
C ILE A 28 12.50 -4.18 25.05
N LYS A 29 11.20 -4.52 25.04
CA LYS A 29 10.63 -5.70 25.69
C LYS A 29 10.44 -6.85 24.70
N PRO A 30 10.39 -8.11 25.17
CA PRO A 30 9.96 -9.23 24.33
C PRO A 30 8.53 -9.00 23.79
N ARG A 31 8.36 -9.08 22.46
CA ARG A 31 7.05 -8.88 21.79
C ARG A 31 6.89 -9.83 20.61
N ILE A 32 5.67 -10.30 20.42
CA ILE A 32 5.25 -11.01 19.21
C ILE A 32 4.26 -10.11 18.47
N ILE A 33 4.51 -9.87 17.18
CA ILE A 33 3.72 -8.97 16.34
C ILE A 33 3.10 -9.80 15.22
N ARG A 34 1.76 -9.91 15.17
CA ARG A 34 1.08 -10.50 14.00
C ARG A 34 0.93 -9.42 12.94
N PHE A 35 1.54 -9.66 11.78
CA PHE A 35 1.53 -8.76 10.64
C PHE A 35 0.80 -9.43 9.47
N GLY A 36 -0.47 -9.06 9.28
CA GLY A 36 -1.34 -9.61 8.23
C GLY A 36 -1.25 -8.86 6.90
N TYR A 37 -1.39 -9.57 5.78
CA TYR A 37 -1.47 -9.00 4.45
C TYR A 37 -2.24 -9.90 3.47
N GLY A 38 -2.75 -9.31 2.38
CA GLY A 38 -3.71 -9.96 1.49
C GLY A 38 -3.09 -10.89 0.43
N LEU A 39 -1.91 -10.53 -0.11
CA LEU A 39 -1.26 -11.33 -1.15
C LEU A 39 -0.52 -12.54 -0.58
N ASN A 40 -0.11 -13.47 -1.44
CA ASN A 40 0.67 -14.63 -1.05
C ASN A 40 2.12 -14.26 -0.65
N GLU A 41 2.81 -15.16 0.03
CA GLU A 41 4.14 -14.91 0.61
C GLU A 41 5.25 -14.64 -0.43
N VAL A 42 5.08 -15.13 -1.67
CA VAL A 42 6.07 -14.93 -2.73
C VAL A 42 5.88 -13.62 -3.49
N SER A 43 4.77 -12.92 -3.29
CA SER A 43 4.50 -11.59 -3.87
C SER A 43 5.48 -10.52 -3.36
N ASN A 44 5.58 -9.40 -4.07
CA ASN A 44 6.24 -8.18 -3.61
C ASN A 44 5.80 -7.77 -2.19
N GLN A 45 4.50 -7.82 -1.88
CA GLN A 45 3.96 -7.53 -0.54
C GLN A 45 4.48 -8.52 0.52
N GLY A 46 4.58 -9.81 0.17
CA GLY A 46 5.11 -10.84 1.06
C GLY A 46 6.61 -10.69 1.33
N ARG A 47 7.40 -10.46 0.27
CA ARG A 47 8.85 -10.22 0.38
C ARG A 47 9.18 -8.97 1.20
N ALA A 48 8.44 -7.89 1.00
CA ALA A 48 8.59 -6.66 1.79
C ALA A 48 8.23 -6.85 3.27
N THR A 49 7.15 -7.58 3.57
CA THR A 49 6.77 -7.91 4.95
C THR A 49 7.82 -8.80 5.63
N LYS A 50 8.43 -9.73 4.87
CA LYS A 50 9.54 -10.54 5.36
C LYS A 50 10.76 -9.69 5.71
N LEU A 51 11.17 -8.77 4.84
CA LEU A 51 12.26 -7.83 5.13
C LEU A 51 11.96 -6.97 6.35
N PHE A 52 10.72 -6.48 6.49
CA PHE A 52 10.29 -5.76 7.69
C PHE A 52 10.50 -6.60 8.96
N ALA A 53 10.10 -7.88 8.93
CA ALA A 53 10.28 -8.78 10.05
C ALA A 53 11.75 -8.97 10.43
N GLU A 54 12.63 -9.17 9.45
CA GLU A 54 14.07 -9.31 9.63
C GLU A 54 14.70 -8.04 10.22
N GLU A 55 14.30 -6.86 9.73
CA GLU A 55 14.80 -5.57 10.24
C GLU A 55 14.33 -5.28 11.67
N VAL A 56 13.08 -5.59 12.01
CA VAL A 56 12.57 -5.46 13.39
C VAL A 56 13.32 -6.40 14.33
N GLU A 57 13.51 -7.66 13.93
CA GLU A 57 14.23 -8.64 14.72
C GLU A 57 15.67 -8.20 14.98
N LYS A 58 16.38 -7.79 13.93
CA LYS A 58 17.77 -7.32 14.00
C LYS A 58 17.91 -6.09 14.90
N ALA A 59 17.08 -5.06 14.68
CA ALA A 59 17.17 -3.80 15.41
C ALA A 59 16.75 -3.92 16.88
N SER A 60 15.90 -4.90 17.22
CA SER A 60 15.46 -5.17 18.59
C SER A 60 16.38 -6.13 19.37
N GLY A 61 17.46 -6.62 18.75
CA GLY A 61 18.31 -7.66 19.35
C GLY A 61 17.56 -8.97 19.58
N GLY A 62 16.61 -9.31 18.70
CA GLY A 62 15.79 -10.51 18.78
C GLY A 62 14.59 -10.42 19.71
N LYS A 63 14.37 -9.30 20.41
CA LYS A 63 13.29 -9.16 21.39
C LYS A 63 11.92 -8.96 20.75
N MET A 64 11.84 -8.27 19.62
CA MET A 64 10.61 -8.09 18.87
C MET A 64 10.60 -9.05 17.68
N LYS A 65 9.64 -9.97 17.65
CA LYS A 65 9.48 -10.97 16.58
C LYS A 65 8.21 -10.69 15.80
N VAL A 66 8.34 -10.54 14.49
CA VAL A 66 7.20 -10.34 13.59
C VAL A 66 6.83 -11.68 12.96
N ARG A 67 5.56 -12.06 13.08
CA ARG A 67 4.95 -13.17 12.34
C ARG A 67 4.22 -12.60 11.14
N ALA A 68 4.86 -12.68 9.97
CA ALA A 68 4.26 -12.33 8.69
C ALA A 68 3.20 -13.39 8.32
N ILE A 69 1.96 -12.97 8.10
CA ILE A 69 0.83 -13.87 7.83
C ILE A 69 0.13 -13.39 6.55
N GLY A 70 0.44 -14.07 5.44
CA GLY A 70 -0.06 -13.71 4.11
C GLY A 70 -1.39 -14.37 3.73
N ALA A 71 -1.73 -14.22 2.45
CA ALA A 71 -2.90 -14.82 1.80
C ALA A 71 -4.23 -14.51 2.50
N ALA A 72 -4.34 -13.33 3.12
CA ALA A 72 -5.52 -12.92 3.89
C ALA A 72 -5.91 -13.94 5.00
N ALA A 73 -4.95 -14.70 5.55
CA ALA A 73 -5.23 -15.71 6.56
C ALA A 73 -5.71 -15.12 7.91
N LEU A 74 -5.52 -13.82 8.14
CA LEU A 74 -6.09 -13.07 9.26
C LEU A 74 -7.42 -12.36 8.92
N GLY A 75 -7.95 -12.58 7.71
CA GLY A 75 -9.15 -11.93 7.19
C GLY A 75 -8.86 -10.95 6.05
N SER A 76 -9.92 -10.40 5.47
CA SER A 76 -9.85 -9.35 4.46
C SER A 76 -9.26 -8.05 5.02
N ASP A 77 -8.85 -7.12 4.15
CA ASP A 77 -8.34 -5.80 4.57
C ASP A 77 -9.28 -5.12 5.57
N VAL A 78 -10.59 -5.13 5.32
CA VAL A 78 -11.60 -4.54 6.21
C VAL A 78 -11.63 -5.26 7.57
N GLN A 79 -11.59 -6.59 7.57
CA GLN A 79 -11.58 -7.38 8.81
C GLN A 79 -10.31 -7.13 9.62
N MET A 80 -9.14 -7.11 8.98
CA MET A 80 -7.86 -6.80 9.63
C MET A 80 -7.84 -5.37 10.18
N GLN A 81 -8.39 -4.39 9.47
CA GLN A 81 -8.52 -3.01 9.97
C GLN A 81 -9.35 -2.96 11.25
N GLN A 82 -10.50 -3.63 11.29
CA GLN A 82 -11.31 -3.71 12.51
C GLN A 82 -10.58 -4.46 13.64
N ALA A 83 -9.83 -5.52 13.32
CA ALA A 83 -9.01 -6.23 14.30
C ALA A 83 -7.90 -5.35 14.89
N LEU A 84 -7.26 -4.49 14.07
CA LEU A 84 -6.29 -3.50 14.55
C LEU A 84 -6.97 -2.47 15.46
N ILE A 85 -8.13 -1.93 15.07
CA ILE A 85 -8.87 -0.96 15.88
C ILE A 85 -9.23 -1.55 17.25
N GLY A 86 -9.72 -2.79 17.28
CA GLY A 86 -10.04 -3.52 18.51
C GLY A 86 -8.81 -3.96 19.31
N GLY A 87 -7.61 -3.90 18.73
CA GLY A 87 -6.36 -4.38 19.34
C GLY A 87 -6.24 -5.92 19.37
N ALA A 88 -7.01 -6.62 18.54
CA ALA A 88 -6.94 -8.07 18.38
C ALA A 88 -5.81 -8.51 17.46
N GLN A 89 -5.21 -7.59 16.69
CA GLN A 89 -4.06 -7.80 15.80
C GLN A 89 -3.14 -6.56 15.87
N GLU A 90 -1.82 -6.77 15.81
CA GLU A 90 -0.84 -5.69 16.00
C GLU A 90 -0.61 -4.87 14.73
N MET A 91 -0.42 -5.51 13.58
CA MET A 91 -0.04 -4.84 12.33
C MET A 91 -0.73 -5.43 11.10
N MET A 92 -0.88 -4.61 10.07
CA MET A 92 -1.23 -5.07 8.72
C MET A 92 -0.63 -4.18 7.65
N VAL A 93 -0.64 -4.67 6.40
CA VAL A 93 -0.46 -3.85 5.20
C VAL A 93 -1.58 -4.19 4.23
N GLY A 94 -2.24 -3.16 3.70
CA GLY A 94 -3.38 -3.31 2.81
C GLY A 94 -3.61 -2.08 1.97
N SER A 95 -4.66 -2.09 1.14
CA SER A 95 -4.99 -0.98 0.25
C SER A 95 -5.54 0.22 1.02
N THR A 96 -5.05 1.43 0.73
CA THR A 96 -5.66 2.67 1.26
C THR A 96 -7.12 2.82 0.86
N ALA A 97 -7.51 2.23 -0.28
CA ALA A 97 -8.84 2.33 -0.83
C ALA A 97 -9.92 1.71 0.08
N THR A 98 -9.56 0.76 0.93
CA THR A 98 -10.50 0.14 1.88
C THR A 98 -10.67 0.97 3.17
N LEU A 99 -9.78 1.94 3.40
CA LEU A 99 -9.85 2.86 4.54
C LEU A 99 -10.81 4.04 4.32
N VAL A 100 -11.35 4.22 3.11
CA VAL A 100 -12.29 5.32 2.80
C VAL A 100 -13.51 5.30 3.72
N GLY A 101 -13.99 4.12 4.11
CA GLY A 101 -15.09 3.96 5.07
C GLY A 101 -14.72 4.29 6.52
N ILE A 102 -13.42 4.36 6.85
CA ILE A 102 -12.90 4.69 8.19
C ILE A 102 -12.59 6.19 8.29
N THR A 103 -11.93 6.72 7.26
CA THR A 103 -11.51 8.12 7.17
C THR A 103 -11.68 8.58 5.71
N LYS A 104 -12.59 9.53 5.49
CA LYS A 104 -12.94 10.01 4.14
C LYS A 104 -11.75 10.60 3.38
N GLU A 105 -10.76 11.16 4.08
CA GLU A 105 -9.55 11.74 3.51
C GLU A 105 -8.74 10.72 2.70
N MET A 106 -8.87 9.42 2.98
CA MET A 106 -8.21 8.36 2.21
C MET A 106 -8.69 8.29 0.75
N ALA A 107 -9.89 8.81 0.46
CA ALA A 107 -10.44 8.86 -0.90
C ALA A 107 -9.55 9.69 -1.85
N ILE A 108 -8.68 10.55 -1.31
CA ILE A 108 -7.80 11.38 -2.13
C ILE A 108 -6.82 10.53 -2.95
N TRP A 109 -6.38 9.39 -2.44
CA TRP A 109 -5.45 8.48 -3.13
C TRP A 109 -6.12 7.68 -4.24
N ASP A 110 -7.45 7.56 -4.20
CA ASP A 110 -8.23 6.87 -5.24
C ASP A 110 -8.64 7.81 -6.39
N THR A 111 -8.20 9.08 -6.36
CA THR A 111 -8.51 10.07 -7.41
C THR A 111 -7.99 9.60 -8.77
N PRO A 112 -8.87 9.37 -9.76
CA PRO A 112 -8.48 9.00 -11.10
C PRO A 112 -7.44 9.96 -11.71
N PHE A 113 -6.38 9.37 -12.28
CA PHE A 113 -5.28 10.08 -12.94
C PHE A 113 -4.57 11.15 -12.09
N LEU A 114 -4.54 10.98 -10.77
CA LEU A 114 -3.85 11.92 -9.87
C LEU A 114 -2.35 12.03 -10.17
N PHE A 115 -1.67 10.89 -10.33
CA PHE A 115 -0.23 10.80 -10.57
C PHE A 115 0.04 10.33 -12.01
N ASN A 116 1.03 10.91 -12.68
CA ASN A 116 1.43 10.46 -14.02
C ASN A 116 2.48 9.34 -13.98
N ASN A 117 3.23 9.25 -12.90
CA ASN A 117 4.31 8.29 -12.72
C ASN A 117 4.57 8.04 -11.23
N ALA A 118 5.34 7.00 -10.93
CA ALA A 118 5.63 6.60 -9.56
C ALA A 118 6.49 7.62 -8.78
N LYS A 119 7.34 8.41 -9.46
CA LYS A 119 8.16 9.46 -8.81
C LYS A 119 7.28 10.57 -8.23
N GLU A 120 6.24 10.98 -8.96
CA GLU A 120 5.23 11.93 -8.44
C GLU A 120 4.53 11.37 -7.20
N ALA A 121 4.13 10.08 -7.25
CA ALA A 121 3.49 9.42 -6.13
C ALA A 121 4.41 9.35 -4.90
N ASP A 122 5.68 8.98 -5.07
CA ASP A 122 6.67 8.90 -3.99
C ASP A 122 6.80 10.23 -3.25
N VAL A 123 7.02 11.33 -4.00
CA VAL A 123 7.22 12.66 -3.42
C VAL A 123 5.99 13.11 -2.62
N VAL A 124 4.79 12.87 -3.14
CA VAL A 124 3.55 13.32 -2.49
C VAL A 124 3.20 12.45 -1.28
N LEU A 125 3.32 11.13 -1.40
CA LEU A 125 2.98 10.18 -0.33
C LEU A 125 3.97 10.24 0.83
N ASP A 126 5.26 10.43 0.56
CA ASP A 126 6.29 10.58 1.61
C ASP A 126 6.41 12.02 2.14
N GLY A 127 5.72 12.96 1.48
CA GLY A 127 5.72 14.38 1.83
C GLY A 127 4.74 14.76 2.94
N PRO A 128 4.68 16.06 3.29
CA PRO A 128 3.84 16.57 4.37
C PRO A 128 2.35 16.25 4.20
N VAL A 129 1.83 16.30 2.97
CA VAL A 129 0.42 15.99 2.71
C VAL A 129 0.11 14.51 2.86
N GLY A 130 1.03 13.63 2.45
CA GLY A 130 0.94 12.19 2.70
C GLY A 130 0.84 11.86 4.19
N GLN A 131 1.71 12.47 5.00
CA GLN A 131 1.67 12.35 6.46
C GLN A 131 0.38 12.91 7.06
N LYS A 132 -0.07 14.09 6.60
CA LYS A 132 -1.32 14.73 7.05
C LYS A 132 -2.54 13.81 6.85
N VAL A 133 -2.62 13.11 5.71
CA VAL A 133 -3.69 12.13 5.46
C VAL A 133 -3.53 10.90 6.33
N MET A 134 -2.31 10.40 6.49
CA MET A 134 -2.01 9.23 7.34
C MET A 134 -2.39 9.47 8.81
N ASP A 135 -2.14 10.66 9.33
CA ASP A 135 -2.40 11.02 10.73
C ASP A 135 -3.90 11.04 11.07
N LYS A 136 -4.79 11.20 10.09
CA LYS A 136 -6.25 11.11 10.30
C LYS A 136 -6.72 9.74 10.76
N LEU A 137 -5.88 8.71 10.61
CA LEU A 137 -6.18 7.36 11.10
C LEU A 137 -6.04 7.24 12.62
N GLN A 138 -5.23 8.09 13.27
CA GLN A 138 -4.91 7.96 14.69
C GLN A 138 -6.17 8.10 15.56
N GLU A 139 -7.05 9.06 15.22
CA GLU A 139 -8.35 9.25 15.88
C GLU A 139 -9.30 8.06 15.69
N LYS A 140 -9.03 7.20 14.70
CA LYS A 140 -9.80 6.00 14.39
C LYS A 140 -9.19 4.72 14.98
N GLY A 141 -8.13 4.83 15.79
CA GLY A 141 -7.50 3.66 16.42
C GLY A 141 -6.43 2.99 15.56
N LEU A 142 -5.92 3.67 14.52
CA LEU A 142 -4.93 3.15 13.59
C LEU A 142 -3.74 4.11 13.47
N VAL A 143 -2.51 3.59 13.51
CA VAL A 143 -1.30 4.38 13.27
C VAL A 143 -0.69 3.92 11.96
N GLY A 144 -0.63 4.81 10.97
CA GLY A 144 0.12 4.54 9.74
C GLY A 144 1.61 4.78 9.94
N LEU A 145 2.46 3.95 9.32
CA LEU A 145 3.92 4.10 9.37
C LEU A 145 4.51 4.65 8.08
N VAL A 146 4.10 4.08 6.94
CA VAL A 146 4.58 4.39 5.60
C VAL A 146 3.54 3.98 4.55
N TYR A 147 3.61 4.60 3.37
CA TYR A 147 2.93 4.09 2.18
C TYR A 147 3.88 3.20 1.36
N TRP A 148 3.40 2.03 0.98
CA TRP A 148 4.03 1.14 -0.01
C TRP A 148 3.35 1.34 -1.38
N GLU A 149 3.92 0.77 -2.45
CA GLU A 149 3.35 0.80 -3.80
C GLU A 149 2.57 -0.47 -4.11
N ASN A 150 1.25 -0.38 -4.27
CA ASN A 150 0.57 -1.44 -5.03
C ASN A 150 0.86 -1.24 -6.52
N GLY A 151 0.70 0.00 -6.99
CA GLY A 151 1.07 0.44 -8.34
C GLY A 151 -0.10 0.98 -9.15
N PHE A 152 0.18 1.28 -10.42
CA PHE A 152 -0.83 1.68 -11.40
C PHE A 152 -1.75 0.51 -11.73
N ARG A 153 -3.06 0.78 -11.67
CA ARG A 153 -4.10 -0.23 -11.82
C ARG A 153 -4.56 -0.31 -13.27
N ASN A 154 -4.77 -1.56 -13.72
CA ASN A 154 -5.14 -1.89 -15.09
C ASN A 154 -6.31 -2.86 -15.12
N LEU A 155 -7.09 -2.79 -16.19
CA LEU A 155 -8.35 -3.52 -16.30
C LEU A 155 -8.08 -4.92 -16.87
N THR A 156 -8.68 -5.96 -16.28
CA THR A 156 -8.82 -7.26 -16.94
C THR A 156 -10.28 -7.67 -17.00
N ASN A 157 -10.62 -8.46 -18.01
CA ASN A 157 -11.91 -9.13 -18.08
C ASN A 157 -11.83 -10.44 -18.89
N SER A 158 -12.87 -11.27 -18.79
CA SER A 158 -13.01 -12.53 -19.51
C SER A 158 -13.87 -12.45 -20.78
N LYS A 159 -14.56 -11.33 -21.01
CA LYS A 159 -15.56 -11.17 -22.09
C LYS A 159 -14.94 -10.70 -23.41
N ARG A 160 -14.23 -9.58 -23.44
CA ARG A 160 -13.73 -8.93 -24.66
C ARG A 160 -12.56 -7.97 -24.41
N PRO A 161 -11.76 -7.62 -25.42
CA PRO A 161 -10.83 -6.49 -25.33
C PRO A 161 -11.60 -5.18 -25.07
N VAL A 162 -11.01 -4.27 -24.31
CA VAL A 162 -11.56 -2.93 -24.09
C VAL A 162 -10.66 -1.93 -24.80
N ASN A 163 -11.09 -1.43 -25.96
CA ASN A 163 -10.33 -0.46 -26.76
C ASN A 163 -10.93 0.95 -26.68
N LYS A 164 -12.18 1.07 -26.22
CA LYS A 164 -12.91 2.34 -26.01
C LYS A 164 -13.85 2.20 -24.81
N LEU A 165 -14.33 3.33 -24.30
CA LEU A 165 -15.17 3.33 -23.08
C LEU A 165 -16.42 2.46 -23.21
N GLU A 166 -17.07 2.47 -24.37
CA GLU A 166 -18.28 1.68 -24.64
C GLU A 166 -18.03 0.17 -24.53
N ASP A 167 -16.79 -0.28 -24.68
CA ASP A 167 -16.45 -1.69 -24.50
C ASP A 167 -16.52 -2.11 -23.02
N MET A 168 -16.69 -1.20 -22.06
CA MET A 168 -16.93 -1.52 -20.65
C MET A 168 -18.40 -1.86 -20.36
N ASP A 169 -19.33 -1.54 -21.26
CA ASP A 169 -20.77 -1.63 -21.00
C ASP A 169 -21.22 -3.06 -20.66
N GLY A 170 -21.85 -3.23 -19.49
CA GLY A 170 -22.32 -4.54 -19.05
C GLY A 170 -21.22 -5.53 -18.62
N ILE A 171 -19.96 -5.10 -18.50
CA ILE A 171 -18.94 -5.83 -17.74
C ILE A 171 -19.27 -5.68 -16.26
N LYS A 172 -19.52 -6.80 -15.57
CA LYS A 172 -19.59 -6.86 -14.11
C LYS A 172 -18.17 -6.74 -13.57
N LEU A 173 -17.75 -5.54 -13.23
CA LEU A 173 -16.39 -5.27 -12.83
C LEU A 173 -16.28 -5.26 -11.31
N ARG A 174 -15.47 -6.17 -10.77
CA ARG A 174 -15.13 -6.08 -9.35
C ARG A 174 -14.29 -4.83 -9.08
N VAL A 175 -14.66 -4.08 -8.05
CA VAL A 175 -13.86 -2.97 -7.49
C VAL A 175 -13.61 -3.19 -5.99
N MET A 176 -12.62 -2.48 -5.43
CA MET A 176 -12.45 -2.43 -3.97
C MET A 176 -13.65 -1.73 -3.30
N GLN A 177 -13.84 -2.00 -2.01
CA GLN A 177 -15.01 -1.55 -1.23
C GLN A 177 -14.91 -0.05 -0.88
N ASN A 178 -15.04 0.83 -1.88
CA ASN A 178 -15.21 2.27 -1.69
C ASN A 178 -16.06 2.90 -2.80
N ASN A 179 -16.65 4.06 -2.47
CA ASN A 179 -17.53 4.77 -3.39
C ASN A 179 -16.77 5.40 -4.58
N VAL A 180 -15.49 5.73 -4.43
CA VAL A 180 -14.71 6.35 -5.53
C VAL A 180 -14.61 5.41 -6.72
N PHE A 181 -14.25 4.14 -6.51
CA PHE A 181 -14.18 3.17 -7.60
C PHE A 181 -15.55 2.73 -8.10
N LEU A 182 -16.54 2.61 -7.21
CA LEU A 182 -17.92 2.36 -7.63
C LEU A 182 -18.41 3.44 -8.60
N ASP A 183 -18.26 4.70 -8.22
CA ASP A 183 -18.69 5.85 -9.02
C ASP A 183 -17.86 6.00 -10.29
N SER A 184 -16.54 5.78 -10.21
CA SER A 184 -15.65 5.82 -11.37
C SER A 184 -16.07 4.82 -12.44
N PHE A 185 -16.16 3.54 -12.10
CA PHE A 185 -16.45 2.52 -13.10
C PHE A 185 -17.91 2.51 -13.55
N LYS A 186 -18.85 2.93 -12.70
CA LYS A 186 -20.23 3.21 -13.11
C LYS A 186 -20.30 4.35 -14.14
N THR A 187 -19.55 5.43 -13.91
CA THR A 187 -19.46 6.58 -14.84
C THR A 187 -18.85 6.17 -16.19
N LEU A 188 -17.95 5.19 -16.18
CA LEU A 188 -17.35 4.62 -17.39
C LEU A 188 -18.21 3.55 -18.08
N GLY A 189 -19.38 3.19 -17.54
CA GLY A 189 -20.34 2.25 -18.16
C GLY A 189 -20.27 0.81 -17.65
N ALA A 190 -19.30 0.48 -16.79
CA ALA A 190 -19.21 -0.85 -16.18
C ALA A 190 -20.22 -1.02 -15.04
N ASN A 191 -20.65 -2.26 -14.81
CA ASN A 191 -21.43 -2.64 -13.63
C ASN A 191 -20.46 -2.92 -12.47
N ALA A 192 -20.11 -1.90 -11.70
CA ALA A 192 -19.17 -2.03 -10.59
C ALA A 192 -19.76 -2.86 -9.42
N VAL A 193 -19.01 -3.86 -8.95
CA VAL A 193 -19.39 -4.77 -7.86
C VAL A 193 -18.34 -4.70 -6.75
N PRO A 194 -18.66 -4.22 -5.54
CA PRO A 194 -17.70 -4.19 -4.44
C PRO A 194 -17.52 -5.59 -3.87
N LEU A 195 -16.28 -6.07 -3.79
CA LEU A 195 -15.96 -7.41 -3.27
C LEU A 195 -14.59 -7.42 -2.58
N PRO A 196 -14.42 -8.12 -1.44
CA PRO A 196 -13.09 -8.34 -0.84
C PRO A 196 -12.12 -9.01 -1.81
N PHE A 197 -10.83 -8.70 -1.70
CA PHE A 197 -9.81 -9.28 -2.58
C PHE A 197 -9.69 -10.80 -2.41
N SER A 198 -9.86 -11.30 -1.20
CA SER A 198 -9.81 -12.73 -0.86
C SER A 198 -10.85 -13.58 -1.58
N GLU A 199 -11.96 -12.98 -2.02
CA GLU A 199 -13.05 -13.67 -2.73
C GLU A 199 -12.94 -13.52 -4.25
N LEU A 200 -11.98 -12.71 -4.73
CA LEU A 200 -11.93 -12.26 -6.11
C LEU A 200 -11.63 -13.38 -7.10
N PHE A 201 -10.64 -14.24 -6.81
CA PHE A 201 -10.29 -15.33 -7.74
C PHE A 201 -11.50 -16.21 -8.03
N THR A 202 -12.17 -16.69 -6.99
CA THR A 202 -13.37 -17.52 -7.10
C THR A 202 -14.47 -16.79 -7.83
N ALA A 203 -14.72 -15.51 -7.54
CA ALA A 203 -15.76 -14.74 -8.22
C ALA A 203 -15.48 -14.54 -9.72
N LEU A 204 -14.22 -14.48 -10.15
CA LEU A 204 -13.81 -14.46 -11.56
C LEU A 204 -13.97 -15.85 -12.20
N GLU A 205 -13.54 -16.91 -11.50
CA GLU A 205 -13.63 -18.30 -11.94
C GLU A 205 -15.09 -18.72 -12.18
N THR A 206 -15.98 -18.42 -11.23
CA THR A 206 -17.43 -18.70 -11.32
C THR A 206 -18.17 -17.70 -12.21
N LYS A 207 -17.49 -16.66 -12.69
CA LYS A 207 -18.07 -15.56 -13.50
C LYS A 207 -19.20 -14.82 -12.79
N THR A 208 -19.19 -14.79 -11.45
CA THR A 208 -20.03 -13.87 -10.68
C THR A 208 -19.67 -12.42 -11.00
N VAL A 209 -18.39 -12.16 -11.24
CA VAL A 209 -17.87 -10.95 -11.89
C VAL A 209 -17.11 -11.31 -13.16
N ASP A 210 -17.17 -10.44 -14.16
CA ASP A 210 -16.55 -10.67 -15.47
C ASP A 210 -15.09 -10.24 -15.52
N GLY A 211 -14.74 -9.26 -14.67
CA GLY A 211 -13.45 -8.61 -14.69
C GLY A 211 -13.11 -7.94 -13.36
N GLN A 212 -11.91 -7.37 -13.32
CA GLN A 212 -11.36 -6.66 -12.17
C GLN A 212 -10.34 -5.63 -12.63
N GLU A 213 -9.82 -4.85 -11.69
CA GLU A 213 -8.76 -3.89 -11.95
C GLU A 213 -7.64 -4.03 -10.91
N ASN A 214 -6.37 -4.11 -11.34
CA ASN A 214 -5.19 -4.23 -10.47
C ASN A 214 -3.88 -3.98 -11.23
N PRO A 215 -2.76 -3.78 -10.52
CA PRO A 215 -1.41 -3.78 -11.10
C PRO A 215 -1.00 -5.15 -11.66
N TYR A 216 -0.03 -5.17 -12.59
CA TYR A 216 0.43 -6.39 -13.26
C TYR A 216 0.94 -7.44 -12.29
N ASN A 217 1.74 -7.04 -11.30
CA ASN A 217 2.29 -7.94 -10.29
C ASN A 217 1.17 -8.65 -9.50
N THR A 218 0.10 -7.94 -9.17
CA THR A 218 -1.06 -8.50 -8.47
C THR A 218 -1.83 -9.46 -9.38
N ILE A 219 -2.02 -9.12 -10.65
CA ILE A 219 -2.67 -10.01 -11.63
C ILE A 219 -1.88 -11.32 -11.80
N LEU A 220 -0.55 -11.22 -11.90
CA LEU A 220 0.34 -12.36 -12.05
C LEU A 220 0.39 -13.23 -10.78
N SER A 221 0.69 -12.62 -9.63
CA SER A 221 0.87 -13.35 -8.37
C SER A 221 -0.42 -14.00 -7.86
N SER A 222 -1.58 -13.40 -8.14
CA SER A 222 -2.90 -13.99 -7.86
C SER A 222 -3.42 -14.90 -8.97
N LYS A 223 -2.63 -15.17 -10.00
CA LYS A 223 -2.97 -16.07 -11.11
C LYS A 223 -4.26 -15.71 -11.85
N PHE A 224 -4.63 -14.43 -11.90
CA PHE A 224 -5.86 -14.03 -12.59
C PHE A 224 -5.83 -14.34 -14.09
N TYR A 225 -4.66 -14.50 -14.69
CA TYR A 225 -4.49 -14.97 -16.08
C TYR A 225 -5.12 -16.34 -16.35
N GLU A 226 -5.36 -17.18 -15.34
CA GLU A 226 -6.04 -18.47 -15.50
C GLU A 226 -7.56 -18.31 -15.76
N VAL A 227 -8.13 -17.20 -15.29
CA VAL A 227 -9.58 -16.92 -15.31
C VAL A 227 -9.93 -15.62 -16.03
N GLN A 228 -8.94 -14.95 -16.62
CA GLN A 228 -9.08 -13.67 -17.34
C GLN A 228 -8.32 -13.75 -18.66
N LYS A 229 -8.96 -13.30 -19.74
CA LYS A 229 -8.41 -13.43 -21.11
C LYS A 229 -7.84 -12.12 -21.63
N TYR A 230 -8.40 -10.98 -21.23
CA TYR A 230 -8.06 -9.67 -21.77
C TYR A 230 -7.51 -8.78 -20.67
N LEU A 231 -6.45 -8.04 -20.97
CA LEU A 231 -5.88 -7.00 -20.14
C LEU A 231 -5.79 -5.71 -20.96
N THR A 232 -6.35 -4.64 -20.44
CA THR A 232 -6.27 -3.31 -21.02
C THR A 232 -5.46 -2.40 -20.11
N VAL A 233 -4.36 -1.88 -20.65
CA VAL A 233 -3.51 -0.91 -19.98
C VAL A 233 -4.25 0.43 -19.97
N THR A 234 -4.75 0.78 -18.78
CA THR A 234 -5.55 1.98 -18.54
C THR A 234 -4.82 2.95 -17.64
N ASN A 235 -3.99 2.45 -16.71
CA ASN A 235 -3.29 3.25 -15.69
C ASN A 235 -4.19 4.32 -15.06
N HIS A 236 -5.46 3.97 -14.84
CA HIS A 236 -6.54 4.91 -14.55
C HIS A 236 -6.42 5.49 -13.13
N VAL A 237 -5.71 4.80 -12.24
CA VAL A 237 -5.36 5.27 -10.90
C VAL A 237 -4.06 4.60 -10.45
N TYR A 238 -3.29 5.31 -9.63
CA TYR A 238 -2.20 4.74 -8.86
C TYR A 238 -2.71 4.42 -7.46
N SER A 239 -2.54 3.17 -7.02
CA SER A 239 -2.94 2.77 -5.66
C SER A 239 -1.75 2.59 -4.74
N PRO A 240 -1.71 3.28 -3.58
CA PRO A 240 -0.78 2.96 -2.51
C PRO A 240 -1.32 1.84 -1.60
N TRP A 241 -0.38 1.08 -1.05
CA TRP A 241 -0.60 0.33 0.18
C TRP A 241 -0.20 1.17 1.39
N ILE A 242 -0.69 0.82 2.57
CA ILE A 242 -0.31 1.49 3.81
C ILE A 242 -0.02 0.47 4.90
N VAL A 243 1.12 0.62 5.57
CA VAL A 243 1.49 -0.17 6.75
C VAL A 243 0.83 0.45 7.97
N LEU A 244 -0.01 -0.34 8.65
CA LEU A 244 -0.80 0.09 9.80
C LEU A 244 -0.40 -0.69 11.05
N VAL A 245 -0.48 -0.01 12.17
CA VAL A 245 -0.35 -0.56 13.52
C VAL A 245 -1.63 -0.25 14.30
N SER A 246 -2.10 -1.20 15.10
CA SER A 246 -3.13 -0.93 16.10
C SER A 246 -2.68 0.21 17.02
N LYS A 247 -3.49 1.26 17.17
CA LYS A 247 -3.16 2.36 18.09
C LYS A 247 -3.01 1.89 19.53
N LYS A 248 -3.84 0.94 19.96
CA LYS A 248 -3.75 0.35 21.31
C LYS A 248 -2.40 -0.33 21.54
N TYR A 249 -1.90 -1.06 20.54
CA TYR A 249 -0.57 -1.67 20.60
C TYR A 249 0.53 -0.59 20.57
N TRP A 250 0.42 0.37 19.65
CA TRP A 250 1.38 1.45 19.44
C TRP A 250 1.59 2.32 20.69
N ASP A 251 0.52 2.68 21.38
CA ASP A 251 0.56 3.49 22.60
C ASP A 251 1.21 2.74 23.78
N GLY A 252 1.26 1.41 23.73
CA GLY A 252 1.96 0.56 24.70
C GLY A 252 3.45 0.33 24.39
N LEU A 253 3.98 0.93 23.32
CA LEU A 253 5.39 0.83 22.93
C LEU A 253 6.22 1.95 23.56
N SER A 254 7.46 1.62 23.94
CA SER A 254 8.45 2.65 24.27
C SER A 254 8.85 3.44 23.01
N LYS A 255 9.46 4.61 23.18
CA LYS A 255 9.96 5.40 22.04
C LYS A 255 11.03 4.64 21.23
N ALA A 256 11.82 3.79 21.89
CA ALA A 256 12.78 2.92 21.22
C ALA A 256 12.07 1.87 20.35
N GLU A 257 11.02 1.23 20.86
CA GLU A 257 10.23 0.24 20.11
C GLU A 257 9.47 0.88 18.93
N GLN A 258 8.87 2.06 19.13
CA GLN A 258 8.25 2.85 18.05
C GLN A 258 9.27 3.15 16.94
N LYS A 259 10.49 3.54 17.32
CA LYS A 259 11.57 3.82 16.38
C LYS A 259 12.00 2.57 15.60
N VAL A 260 12.12 1.41 16.25
CA VAL A 260 12.42 0.14 15.58
C VAL A 260 11.40 -0.16 14.47
N LEU A 261 10.11 -0.02 14.76
CA LEU A 261 9.06 -0.27 13.76
C LEU A 261 9.08 0.76 12.63
N LEU A 262 9.28 2.04 12.93
CA LEU A 262 9.33 3.10 11.91
C LEU A 262 10.55 2.97 10.99
N ASP A 263 11.73 2.67 11.54
CA ASP A 263 12.94 2.48 10.74
C ASP A 263 12.81 1.24 9.85
N ALA A 264 12.29 0.14 10.38
CA ALA A 264 12.03 -1.07 9.61
C ALA A 264 10.99 -0.83 8.50
N ALA A 265 9.93 -0.06 8.79
CA ALA A 265 8.89 0.30 7.83
C ALA A 265 9.44 1.12 6.66
N LYS A 266 10.36 2.06 6.92
CA LYS A 266 11.00 2.86 5.85
C LYS A 266 11.90 2.01 4.97
N LYS A 267 12.72 1.13 5.57
CA LYS A 267 13.57 0.21 4.80
C LYS A 267 12.75 -0.75 3.95
N SER A 268 11.69 -1.32 4.51
CA SER A 268 10.82 -2.23 3.77
C SER A 268 10.04 -1.51 2.68
N ARG A 269 9.60 -0.27 2.88
CA ARG A 269 9.01 0.58 1.81
C ARG A 269 9.97 0.75 0.64
N ASP A 270 11.20 1.16 0.92
CA ASP A 270 12.17 1.47 -0.14
C ASP A 270 12.49 0.22 -0.98
N PHE A 271 12.68 -0.92 -0.29
CA PHE A 271 12.80 -2.22 -0.93
C PHE A 271 11.54 -2.60 -1.72
N GLU A 272 10.37 -2.47 -1.12
CA GLU A 272 9.09 -2.85 -1.71
C GLU A 272 8.84 -2.10 -3.02
N ARG A 273 9.00 -0.76 -3.02
CA ARG A 273 8.81 0.04 -4.22
C ARG A 273 9.80 -0.33 -5.32
N GLN A 274 11.06 -0.58 -4.96
CA GLN A 274 12.07 -1.04 -5.92
C GLN A 274 11.70 -2.39 -6.53
N ASP A 275 11.31 -3.35 -5.69
CA ASP A 275 10.95 -4.71 -6.06
C ASP A 275 9.69 -4.73 -6.94
N THR A 276 8.65 -3.99 -6.56
CA THR A 276 7.41 -3.80 -7.30
C THR A 276 7.66 -3.26 -8.71
N ARG A 277 8.50 -2.23 -8.83
CA ARG A 277 8.81 -1.59 -10.13
C ARG A 277 9.69 -2.48 -11.00
N ALA A 278 10.65 -3.18 -10.40
CA ALA A 278 11.52 -4.13 -11.11
C ALA A 278 10.75 -5.36 -11.62
N GLU A 279 9.65 -5.74 -10.96
CA GLU A 279 8.78 -6.85 -11.38
C GLU A 279 7.75 -6.42 -12.45
N ALA A 280 7.28 -5.16 -12.45
CA ALA A 280 6.15 -4.72 -13.27
C ALA A 280 6.27 -5.05 -14.77
N ASP A 281 7.41 -4.74 -15.38
CA ASP A 281 7.64 -5.01 -16.82
C ASP A 281 7.73 -6.51 -17.11
N LYS A 282 8.36 -7.27 -16.21
CA LYS A 282 8.45 -8.74 -16.31
C LYS A 282 7.07 -9.35 -16.16
N ALA A 283 6.26 -8.85 -15.23
CA ALA A 283 4.92 -9.34 -15.00
C ALA A 283 4.03 -9.12 -16.22
N LEU A 284 4.11 -7.95 -16.88
CA LEU A 284 3.38 -7.72 -18.12
C LEU A 284 3.80 -8.68 -19.24
N ALA A 285 5.10 -8.94 -19.39
CA ALA A 285 5.61 -9.91 -20.36
C ALA A 285 5.15 -11.34 -20.05
N ASP A 286 5.19 -11.75 -18.79
CA ASP A 286 4.74 -13.08 -18.34
C ASP A 286 3.24 -13.26 -18.54
N LEU A 287 2.42 -12.24 -18.26
CA LEU A 287 0.98 -12.28 -18.50
C LEU A 287 0.67 -12.48 -19.99
N LYS A 288 1.41 -11.80 -20.89
CA LYS A 288 1.32 -12.05 -22.34
C LYS A 288 1.74 -13.47 -22.70
N GLY A 289 2.87 -13.94 -22.16
CA GLY A 289 3.38 -15.31 -22.38
C GLY A 289 2.44 -16.40 -21.87
N LYS A 290 1.64 -16.09 -20.84
CA LYS A 290 0.57 -16.95 -20.29
C LYS A 290 -0.75 -16.87 -21.07
N GLY A 291 -0.77 -16.16 -22.20
CA GLY A 291 -1.88 -16.18 -23.15
C GLY A 291 -2.90 -15.04 -22.99
N MET A 292 -2.65 -14.05 -22.11
CA MET A 292 -3.52 -12.88 -22.04
C MET A 292 -3.36 -12.00 -23.29
N GLN A 293 -4.48 -11.53 -23.84
CA GLN A 293 -4.50 -10.49 -24.86
C GLN A 293 -4.37 -9.13 -24.20
N VAL A 294 -3.20 -8.51 -24.39
CA VAL A 294 -2.90 -7.19 -23.83
C VAL A 294 -3.09 -6.11 -24.90
N ASN A 295 -3.88 -5.09 -24.58
CA ASN A 295 -4.02 -3.90 -25.42
C ASN A 295 -3.77 -2.61 -24.61
N GLU A 296 -3.24 -1.60 -25.27
CA GLU A 296 -3.17 -0.23 -24.74
C GLU A 296 -4.48 0.49 -25.02
N LEU A 297 -4.94 1.33 -24.09
CA LEU A 297 -6.05 2.23 -24.37
C LEU A 297 -5.57 3.37 -25.28
N PRO A 298 -6.24 3.64 -26.42
CA PRO A 298 -5.88 4.77 -27.28
C PRO A 298 -5.84 6.09 -26.50
N ALA A 299 -4.90 6.97 -26.82
CA ALA A 299 -4.74 8.24 -26.10
C ALA A 299 -6.01 9.11 -26.09
N ALA A 300 -6.77 9.10 -27.19
CA ALA A 300 -8.07 9.77 -27.27
C ALA A 300 -9.07 9.19 -26.27
N GLU A 301 -9.11 7.87 -26.11
CA GLU A 301 -10.00 7.18 -25.17
C GLU A 301 -9.55 7.39 -23.72
N ALA A 302 -8.24 7.43 -23.45
CA ALA A 302 -7.71 7.81 -22.15
C ALA A 302 -8.09 9.25 -21.77
N ASN A 303 -8.12 10.18 -22.73
CA ASN A 303 -8.59 11.54 -22.49
C ASN A 303 -10.10 11.60 -22.24
N ARG A 304 -10.92 10.87 -23.02
CA ARG A 304 -12.35 10.71 -22.75
C ARG A 304 -12.60 10.12 -21.35
N MET A 305 -11.77 9.18 -20.91
CA MET A 305 -11.83 8.62 -19.55
C MET A 305 -11.58 9.69 -18.49
N ARG A 306 -10.52 10.50 -18.64
CA ARG A 306 -10.22 11.64 -17.75
C ARG A 306 -11.36 12.65 -17.68
N GLU A 307 -11.92 13.02 -18.83
CA GLU A 307 -13.02 13.97 -18.93
C GLU A 307 -14.27 13.48 -18.22
N LYS A 308 -14.69 12.23 -18.46
CA LYS A 308 -15.85 11.64 -17.78
C LYS A 308 -15.65 11.54 -16.26
N LEU A 309 -14.44 11.24 -15.81
CA LEU A 309 -14.12 11.10 -14.38
C LEU A 309 -13.91 12.45 -13.66
N SER A 310 -13.91 13.58 -14.37
CA SER A 310 -13.81 14.91 -13.76
C SER A 310 -14.91 15.17 -12.71
N ALA A 311 -16.12 14.65 -12.94
CA ALA A 311 -17.22 14.75 -11.98
C ALA A 311 -16.95 13.94 -10.70
N VAL A 312 -16.31 12.77 -10.83
CA VAL A 312 -15.88 11.97 -9.68
C VAL A 312 -14.78 12.69 -8.92
N ASN A 313 -13.81 13.28 -9.62
CA ASN A 313 -12.75 14.09 -8.99
C ASN A 313 -13.32 15.28 -8.21
N ALA A 314 -14.34 15.96 -8.76
CA ALA A 314 -15.04 17.03 -8.06
C ALA A 314 -15.78 16.54 -6.80
N SER A 315 -16.42 15.37 -6.87
CA SER A 315 -17.06 14.72 -5.71
C SER A 315 -16.04 14.41 -4.60
N ILE A 316 -14.86 13.89 -4.97
CA ILE A 316 -13.77 13.65 -4.02
C ILE A 316 -13.34 14.96 -3.37
N ALA A 317 -13.09 16.01 -4.15
CA ALA A 317 -12.70 17.32 -3.65
C ALA A 317 -13.70 17.88 -2.62
N ALA A 318 -15.01 17.78 -2.91
CA ALA A 318 -16.07 18.18 -2.01
C ALA A 318 -16.09 17.33 -0.72
N ASN A 319 -15.91 16.01 -0.84
CA ASN A 319 -15.95 15.10 0.29
C ASN A 319 -14.76 15.27 1.24
N VAL A 320 -13.53 15.25 0.71
CA VAL A 320 -12.29 15.38 1.49
C VAL A 320 -12.06 16.80 2.01
N GLY A 321 -12.72 17.79 1.40
CA GLY A 321 -12.63 19.21 1.72
C GLY A 321 -11.60 19.94 0.85
N GLU A 322 -11.94 21.17 0.46
CA GLU A 322 -11.13 21.96 -0.47
C GLU A 322 -9.70 22.19 -0.02
N SER A 323 -9.45 22.34 1.28
CA SER A 323 -8.10 22.56 1.80
C SER A 323 -7.20 21.36 1.50
N LEU A 324 -7.64 20.14 1.85
CA LEU A 324 -6.85 18.94 1.59
C LEU A 324 -6.70 18.69 0.09
N TRP A 325 -7.77 18.92 -0.68
CA TRP A 325 -7.71 18.83 -2.14
C TRP A 325 -6.65 19.75 -2.73
N LYS A 326 -6.65 21.04 -2.36
CA LYS A 326 -5.67 22.04 -2.83
C LYS A 326 -4.25 21.70 -2.40
N ASP A 327 -4.05 21.21 -1.17
CA ASP A 327 -2.74 20.77 -0.68
C ASP A 327 -2.18 19.63 -1.54
N VAL A 328 -3.01 18.63 -1.86
CA VAL A 328 -2.59 17.50 -2.71
C VAL A 328 -2.32 17.94 -4.15
N GLN A 329 -3.21 18.72 -4.76
CA GLN A 329 -2.99 19.25 -6.11
C GLN A 329 -1.73 20.10 -6.19
N GLY A 330 -1.46 20.91 -5.16
CA GLY A 330 -0.24 21.70 -5.04
C GLY A 330 1.01 20.82 -4.94
N ALA A 331 0.99 19.79 -4.09
CA ALA A 331 2.10 18.84 -3.96
C ALA A 331 2.37 18.09 -5.27
N VAL A 332 1.33 17.66 -5.98
CA VAL A 332 1.44 17.03 -7.30
C VAL A 332 2.03 18.00 -8.33
N ALA A 333 1.58 19.25 -8.37
CA ALA A 333 2.11 20.25 -9.29
C ALA A 333 3.59 20.54 -9.01
N GLN A 334 4.00 20.62 -7.75
CA GLN A 334 5.41 20.78 -7.36
C GLN A 334 6.26 19.57 -7.77
N ALA A 335 5.77 18.35 -7.54
CA ALA A 335 6.46 17.12 -7.95
C ALA A 335 6.64 17.05 -9.48
N ARG A 336 5.67 17.55 -10.26
CA ARG A 336 5.76 17.66 -11.73
C ARG A 336 6.74 18.71 -12.21
N ALA A 337 6.85 19.84 -11.49
CA ALA A 337 7.75 20.94 -11.84
C ALA A 337 9.21 20.64 -11.49
N GLY A 338 9.46 19.89 -10.41
CA GLY A 338 10.78 19.51 -9.94
C GLY A 338 11.45 18.38 -10.73
N LYS A 339 11.42 18.44 -12.07
CA LYS A 339 12.13 17.49 -12.95
C LYS A 339 13.60 17.33 -12.54
#